data_AF-T0TSR6-F1
#
_entry.id   AF-T0TSR6-F1
#
_cell.length_a   1.000
_cell.length_b   1.000
_cell.length_c   1.000
_cell.angle_alpha   90.00
_cell.angle_beta   90.00
_cell.angle_gamma   90.00
#
_symmetry.space_group_name_H-M   'P 1'
#
loop_
_entity.id
_entity.type
_entity.pdbx_description
1 polymer ?
#
loop_
_entity_poly.entity_id
_entity_poly.type
_entity_poly.pdbx_seq_one_letter_code
_entity_poly.pdbx_strand_id
1 'polypeptide(L)' 'MTPNINKTTQSEFDNFMVNLKENEPNLFQFIVDFINKKVSIQEVVAFQKMEHEERQLYIKNYKARA' A
#
# COMPACT_ATOMS: atom_id res chain seq x y z
N MET A 1 -9.40 -0.45 13.87
CA MET A 1 -9.13 0.96 14.26
C MET A 1 -8.65 1.68 13.02
N THR A 2 -9.21 2.82 12.66
CA THR A 2 -8.63 3.66 11.59
C THR A 2 -7.55 4.51 12.24
N PRO A 3 -6.25 4.24 12.03
CA PRO A 3 -5.20 5.05 12.63
C PRO A 3 -5.33 6.48 12.10
N ASN A 4 -5.35 7.47 13.01
CA ASN A 4 -5.24 8.85 12.58
C ASN A 4 -3.78 9.07 12.16
N ILE A 5 -3.53 8.98 10.87
CA ILE A 5 -2.21 9.08 10.24
C ILE A 5 -1.48 10.37 10.65
N ASN A 6 -2.22 11.44 10.97
CA ASN A 6 -1.67 12.72 11.41
C ASN A 6 -1.19 12.73 12.87
N LYS A 7 -1.46 11.66 13.63
CA LYS A 7 -1.05 11.48 15.03
C LYS A 7 -0.16 10.26 15.25
N THR A 8 0.10 9.49 14.20
CA THR A 8 0.93 8.28 14.25
C THR A 8 2.40 8.68 14.46
N THR A 9 3.04 8.10 15.48
CA THR A 9 4.48 8.24 15.69
C THR A 9 5.25 7.44 14.64
N GLN A 10 6.51 7.79 14.38
CA GLN A 10 7.35 7.03 13.43
C GLN A 10 7.43 5.55 13.80
N SER A 11 7.56 5.22 15.09
CA SER A 11 7.62 3.82 15.56
C SER A 11 6.33 3.05 15.30
N GLU A 12 5.15 3.68 15.44
CA GLU A 12 3.88 3.04 15.13
C GLU A 12 3.74 2.79 13.62
N PHE A 13 4.18 3.72 12.79
CA PHE A 13 4.22 3.53 11.34
C PHE A 13 5.17 2.40 10.94
N ASP A 14 6.37 2.36 11.53
CA ASP A 14 7.36 1.32 11.24
C ASP A 14 6.84 -0.07 11.64
N ASN A 15 6.21 -0.17 12.83
CA ASN A 15 5.58 -1.41 13.28
C ASN A 15 4.44 -1.85 12.35
N PHE A 16 3.64 -0.90 11.87
CA PHE A 16 2.59 -1.18 10.89
C PHE A 16 3.19 -1.70 9.58
N MET A 17 4.27 -1.10 9.07
CA MET A 17 4.95 -1.56 7.84
C MET A 17 5.57 -2.95 8.00
N VAL A 18 6.11 -3.29 9.18
CA VAL A 18 6.58 -4.65 9.48
C VAL A 18 5.43 -5.65 9.44
N ASN A 19 4.31 -5.35 10.12
CA ASN A 19 3.13 -6.21 10.10
C ASN A 19 2.57 -6.41 8.69
N LEU A 20 2.55 -5.34 7.87
CA LEU A 20 2.11 -5.37 6.49
C LEU A 20 3.00 -6.25 5.62
N LYS A 21 4.32 -6.17 5.81
CA LYS A 21 5.27 -6.99 5.07
C LYS A 21 5.07 -8.49 5.32
N GLU A 22 4.72 -8.86 6.55
CA GLU A 22 4.51 -10.26 6.94
C GLU A 22 3.16 -10.82 6.47
N ASN A 23 2.09 -10.02 6.59
CA ASN A 23 0.72 -10.50 6.38
C ASN A 23 0.17 -10.15 4.99
N GLU A 24 0.62 -9.03 4.40
CA GLU A 24 0.09 -8.47 3.15
C GLU A 24 1.24 -8.04 2.21
N PRO A 25 2.14 -8.96 1.81
CA PRO A 25 3.40 -8.63 1.15
C PRO A 25 3.22 -7.86 -0.17
N ASN A 26 2.14 -8.11 -0.90
CA ASN A 26 1.86 -7.42 -2.15
C ASN A 26 1.39 -5.97 -1.94
N LEU A 27 0.58 -5.72 -0.90
CA LEU A 27 0.18 -4.36 -0.53
C LEU A 27 1.39 -3.58 -0.01
N PHE A 28 2.25 -4.23 0.79
CA PHE A 28 3.52 -3.66 1.22
C PHE A 28 4.38 -3.26 0.01
N GLN A 29 4.54 -4.15 -0.96
CA GLN A 29 5.33 -3.87 -2.16
C GLN A 29 4.73 -2.72 -2.99
N PHE A 30 3.40 -2.64 -3.11
CA PHE A 30 2.72 -1.52 -3.78
C PHE A 30 3.01 -0.18 -3.12
N ILE A 31 2.96 -0.12 -1.78
CA ILE A 31 3.28 1.09 -1.01
C ILE A 31 4.76 1.48 -1.19
N VAL A 32 5.66 0.51 -1.09
CA VAL A 32 7.12 0.73 -1.29
C VAL A 32 7.39 1.26 -2.70
N ASP A 33 6.76 0.70 -3.72
CA ASP A 33 6.93 1.14 -5.10
C ASP A 33 6.33 2.53 -5.35
N PHE A 34 5.22 2.88 -4.68
CA PHE A 34 4.68 4.23 -4.71
C PHE A 34 5.62 5.26 -4.08
N ILE A 35 6.15 4.98 -2.88
CA ILE A 35 7.12 5.85 -2.19
C ILE A 35 8.38 6.05 -3.05
N ASN A 36 8.84 4.99 -3.72
CA ASN A 36 9.99 5.02 -4.63
C ASN A 36 9.66 5.54 -6.04
N LYS A 37 8.47 6.12 -6.26
CA LYS A 37 8.03 6.72 -7.53
C LYS A 37 7.95 5.75 -8.71
N LYS A 38 7.86 4.45 -8.44
CA LYS A 38 7.65 3.37 -9.44
C LYS A 38 6.17 3.15 -9.76
N VAL A 39 5.28 3.55 -8.84
CA VAL A 39 3.85 3.71 -9.07
C VAL A 39 3.54 5.21 -9.16
N SER A 40 2.81 5.60 -10.20
CA SER A 40 2.47 7.02 -10.41
C SER A 40 1.28 7.45 -9.55
N ILE A 41 1.15 8.75 -9.31
CA ILE A 41 -0.02 9.30 -8.61
C ILE A 41 -1.30 8.99 -9.38
N GLN A 42 -1.27 9.08 -10.71
CA GLN A 42 -2.41 8.78 -11.58
C GLN A 42 -2.88 7.33 -11.41
N GLU A 43 -1.94 6.41 -11.26
CA GLU A 43 -2.26 5.01 -11.01
C GLU A 43 -2.87 4.79 -9.63
N VAL A 44 -2.34 5.44 -8.57
CA VAL A 44 -2.96 5.38 -7.23
C VAL A 44 -4.38 5.93 -7.26
N VAL A 45 -4.61 7.04 -7.98
CA VAL A 45 -5.95 7.62 -8.17
C VAL A 45 -6.87 6.63 -8.92
N ALA A 46 -6.37 5.94 -9.95
CA ALA A 46 -7.14 4.92 -10.64
C ALA A 46 -7.47 3.74 -9.73
N PHE A 47 -6.48 3.23 -8.97
CA PHE A 47 -6.66 2.18 -7.98
C PHE A 47 -7.72 2.53 -6.94
N GLN A 48 -7.73 3.76 -6.42
CA GLN A 48 -8.73 4.21 -5.44
C GLN A 48 -10.17 4.23 -6.00
N LYS A 49 -10.32 4.40 -7.32
CA LYS A 49 -11.62 4.45 -8.01
C LYS A 49 -12.14 3.08 -8.45
N MET A 50 -11.31 2.04 -8.44
CA MET A 50 -11.73 0.67 -8.77
C MET A 50 -12.77 0.16 -7.76
N GLU A 51 -13.60 -0.79 -8.19
CA GLU A 51 -14.51 -1.48 -7.28
C GLU A 51 -13.74 -2.31 -6.24
N HIS A 52 -14.39 -2.65 -5.12
CA HIS A 52 -13.72 -3.34 -4.02
C HIS A 52 -13.03 -4.63 -4.48
N GLU A 53 -13.73 -5.45 -5.27
CA GLU A 53 -13.22 -6.73 -5.78
C GLU A 53 -12.06 -6.53 -6.76
N GLU A 54 -12.13 -5.51 -7.60
CA GLU A 54 -11.07 -5.15 -8.53
C GLU A 54 -9.81 -4.68 -7.80
N ARG A 55 -9.94 -3.88 -6.74
CA ARG A 55 -8.80 -3.49 -5.89
C ARG A 55 -8.15 -4.69 -5.22
N GLN A 56 -8.94 -5.62 -4.69
CA GLN A 56 -8.43 -6.85 -4.08
C GLN A 56 -7.66 -7.68 -5.11
N LEU A 57 -8.21 -7.83 -6.32
CA LEU A 57 -7.57 -8.56 -7.41
C LEU A 57 -6.28 -7.88 -7.88
N TYR A 58 -6.28 -6.55 -7.94
CA TYR A 58 -5.11 -5.75 -8.28
C TYR A 58 -3.95 -6.01 -7.30
N ILE A 59 -4.21 -5.86 -6.00
CA ILE A 59 -3.20 -6.10 -4.95
C ILE A 59 -2.78 -7.57 -4.92
N LYS A 60 -3.71 -8.53 -5.03
CA LYS A 60 -3.40 -9.96 -5.06
C LYS A 60 -2.39 -10.33 -6.15
N ASN A 61 -2.42 -9.63 -7.28
CA ASN A 61 -1.53 -9.89 -8.42
C ASN A 61 -0.37 -8.90 -8.54
N TYR A 62 -0.22 -7.97 -7.60
CA TYR A 62 0.82 -6.95 -7.65
C TYR A 62 2.21 -7.56 -7.50
N LYS A 63 3.18 -7.05 -8.26
CA LYS A 63 4.58 -7.47 -8.25
C LYS A 63 5.50 -6.26 -8.17
N ALA A 64 6.66 -6.45 -7.55
CA ALA A 64 7.69 -5.43 -7.46
C ALA A 64 8.06 -4.90 -8.85
N ARG A 65 8.13 -3.57 -8.97
CA ARG A 65 8.55 -2.90 -10.20
C ARG A 65 10.05 -2.67 -10.23
N ALA A 66 10.64 -2.69 -11.42
CA ALA A 66 12.05 -2.37 -11.66
C ALA A 66 12.38 -0.94 -11.21
#